data_AF-A0A959DWV7-F1
#
_entry.id   AF-A0A959DWV7-F1
#
_cell.length_a   1.000
_cell.length_b   1.000
_cell.length_c   1.000
_cell.angle_alpha   90.00
_cell.angle_beta   90.00
_cell.angle_gamma   90.00
#
_symmetry.space_group_name_H-M   'P 1'
#
loop_
_entity.id
_entity.type
_entity.pdbx_description
1 polymer ?
#
loop_
_entity_poly.entity_id
_entity_poly.type
_entity_poly.pdbx_seq_one_letter_code
_entity_poly.pdbx_strand_id
1 'polypeptide(L)'
;MPQKGLAGEGGEALRALFGEKVRCLRAWESLSKGGVEDVIRRNTDYQKNIDDYAVRSGKHTDEIFDIAKNNENGVEQFFDELENTPASRHWDLNPFQRGKKIEIDLNKNLPDPYKTIDKYENGIAISIKSLDVDAKTYQNISKLKNRLKKYIDDLHDFQGYSMGGWDIGNVSGGLPINSKRLDLAIPHTGTPTQVAVINDMITYAASKNVNLNIIIFP
;
A
#
# COMPACT_ATOMS: atom_id res chain seq x y z
N MET A 1 -2.37 30.30 40.24
CA MET A 1 -1.69 28.99 40.09
C MET A 1 -1.58 28.70 38.59
N PRO A 2 -0.37 28.54 38.03
CA PRO A 2 -0.23 28.32 36.59
C PRO A 2 -0.41 26.85 36.24
N GLN A 3 -1.19 26.58 35.18
CA GLN A 3 -1.34 25.26 34.57
C GLN A 3 0.02 24.80 34.01
N LYS A 4 0.59 23.75 34.60
CA LYS A 4 1.82 23.12 34.14
C LYS A 4 1.47 22.21 32.95
N GLY A 5 1.99 22.53 31.76
CA GLY A 5 1.78 21.76 30.55
C GLY A 5 2.30 20.33 30.67
N LEU A 6 1.45 19.35 30.33
CA LEU A 6 1.77 17.92 30.20
C LEU A 6 2.56 17.62 28.90
N ALA A 7 3.56 18.45 28.59
CA ALA A 7 4.38 18.34 27.38
C ALA A 7 5.80 17.81 27.69
N GLY A 8 5.91 16.88 28.64
CA GLY A 8 7.13 16.11 28.91
C GLY A 8 6.87 14.61 28.73
N GLU A 9 7.92 13.79 28.82
CA GLU A 9 7.92 12.32 28.63
C GLU A 9 6.72 11.58 29.26
N GLY A 10 6.22 12.04 30.41
CA GLY A 10 5.01 11.49 31.04
C GLY A 10 3.71 11.67 30.25
N GLY A 11 3.58 12.74 29.47
CA GLY A 11 2.46 12.99 28.56
C GLY A 11 2.50 12.09 27.33
N GLU A 12 3.69 11.76 26.81
CA GLU A 12 3.87 10.76 25.75
C GLU A 12 3.60 9.34 26.26
N ALA A 13 4.09 9.00 27.45
CA ALA A 13 3.82 7.71 28.08
C ALA A 13 2.31 7.50 28.33
N LEU A 14 1.60 8.52 28.83
CA LEU A 14 0.14 8.47 28.99
C LEU A 14 -0.57 8.35 27.64
N ARG A 15 -0.16 9.09 26.61
CA ARG A 15 -0.75 8.99 25.26
C ARG A 15 -0.52 7.63 24.62
N ALA A 16 0.67 7.05 24.79
CA ALA A 16 0.98 5.70 24.34
C ALA A 16 0.09 4.68 25.05
N LEU A 17 -0.02 4.76 26.38
CA LEU A 17 -0.76 3.81 27.20
C LEU A 17 -2.29 3.91 26.98
N PHE A 18 -2.84 5.12 26.83
CA PHE A 18 -4.24 5.29 26.45
C PHE A 18 -4.51 4.91 24.99
N GLY A 19 -3.58 5.20 24.08
CA GLY A 19 -3.67 4.83 22.68
C GLY A 19 -3.64 3.31 22.47
N GLU A 20 -2.86 2.59 23.27
CA GLU A 20 -2.79 1.13 23.29
C GLU A 20 -4.07 0.51 23.87
N LYS A 21 -4.59 1.05 24.99
CA LYS A 21 -5.87 0.59 25.57
C LYS A 21 -7.06 0.78 24.63
N VAL A 22 -7.13 1.91 23.92
CA VAL A 22 -8.21 2.16 22.95
C VAL A 22 -8.12 1.22 21.76
N ARG A 23 -6.90 0.85 21.34
CA ARG A 23 -6.70 -0.16 20.30
C ARG A 23 -7.21 -1.52 20.77
N CYS A 24 -6.73 -2.00 21.93
CA CYS A 24 -7.11 -3.33 22.45
C CYS A 24 -8.64 -3.47 22.61
N LEU A 25 -9.32 -2.38 23.00
CA LEU A 25 -10.78 -2.36 23.10
C LEU A 25 -11.48 -2.62 21.75
N ARG A 26 -10.95 -2.10 20.64
CA ARG A 26 -11.51 -2.32 19.30
C ARG A 26 -11.28 -3.75 18.83
N ALA A 27 -10.09 -4.31 19.03
CA ALA A 27 -9.84 -5.73 18.77
C ALA A 27 -10.78 -6.62 19.57
N TRP A 28 -10.98 -6.32 20.86
CA TRP A 28 -11.91 -7.02 21.73
C TRP A 28 -13.35 -7.01 21.22
N GLU A 29 -13.87 -5.85 20.82
CA GLU A 29 -15.22 -5.72 20.26
C GLU A 29 -15.38 -6.55 18.98
N SER A 30 -14.39 -6.55 18.09
CA SER A 30 -14.41 -7.34 16.86
C SER A 30 -14.40 -8.85 17.12
N LEU A 31 -13.53 -9.33 18.01
CA LEU A 31 -13.46 -10.75 18.39
C LEU A 31 -14.78 -11.24 19.02
N SER A 32 -15.44 -10.38 19.80
CA SER A 32 -16.74 -10.70 20.43
C SER A 32 -17.85 -10.97 19.41
N LYS A 33 -17.85 -10.23 18.29
CA LYS A 33 -18.82 -10.39 17.20
C LYS A 33 -18.50 -11.61 16.34
N GLY A 34 -17.24 -12.04 16.34
CA GLY A 34 -16.72 -13.10 15.50
C GLY A 34 -17.00 -14.52 15.99
N GLY A 35 -17.30 -14.71 17.27
CA GLY A 35 -17.47 -16.04 17.87
C GLY A 35 -16.14 -16.76 18.17
N VAL A 36 -15.07 -16.01 18.45
CA VAL A 36 -13.79 -16.57 18.92
C VAL A 36 -13.94 -17.09 20.34
N GLU A 37 -13.29 -18.22 20.63
CA GLU A 37 -13.30 -18.81 21.97
C GLU A 37 -12.88 -17.82 23.06
N ASP A 38 -13.51 -17.95 24.21
CA ASP A 38 -13.40 -16.99 25.31
C ASP A 38 -11.97 -16.89 25.88
N VAL A 39 -11.18 -17.95 25.74
CA VAL A 39 -9.77 -18.02 26.15
C VAL A 39 -8.89 -17.19 25.22
N ILE A 40 -9.00 -17.41 23.90
CA ILE A 40 -8.28 -16.66 22.87
C ILE A 40 -8.66 -15.17 22.92
N ARG A 41 -9.95 -14.88 23.08
CA ARG A 41 -10.47 -13.50 23.18
C ARG A 41 -9.88 -12.71 24.34
N ARG A 42 -9.55 -13.35 25.47
CA ARG A 42 -9.03 -12.68 26.67
C ARG A 42 -7.51 -12.56 26.68
N ASN A 43 -6.81 -13.14 25.71
CA ASN A 43 -5.37 -13.00 25.58
C ASN A 43 -5.04 -11.58 25.08
N THR A 44 -4.38 -10.79 25.93
CA THR A 44 -4.02 -9.39 25.63
C THR A 44 -2.92 -9.27 24.58
N ASP A 45 -2.05 -10.26 24.48
CA ASP A 45 -0.96 -10.26 23.50
C ASP A 45 -1.53 -10.46 22.09
N TYR A 46 -2.52 -11.35 21.94
CA TYR A 46 -3.25 -11.52 20.68
C TYR A 46 -4.03 -10.27 20.27
N GLN A 47 -4.71 -9.61 21.22
CA GLN A 47 -5.39 -8.34 20.93
C GLN A 47 -4.41 -7.29 20.42
N LYS A 48 -3.26 -7.17 21.09
CA LYS A 48 -2.20 -6.23 20.70
C LYS A 48 -1.61 -6.57 19.33
N ASN A 49 -1.35 -7.85 19.03
CA ASN A 49 -0.82 -8.28 17.74
C ASN A 49 -1.79 -7.98 16.59
N ILE A 50 -3.09 -8.21 16.80
CA ILE A 50 -4.15 -7.88 15.84
C ILE A 50 -4.20 -6.36 15.60
N ASP A 51 -4.19 -5.56 16.66
CA ASP A 51 -4.22 -4.10 16.53
C ASP A 51 -2.98 -3.53 15.85
N ASP A 52 -1.80 -4.04 16.22
CA ASP A 52 -0.55 -3.61 15.62
C ASP A 52 -0.52 -4.01 14.12
N TYR A 53 -1.03 -5.20 13.78
CA TYR A 53 -1.21 -5.62 12.39
C TYR A 53 -2.24 -4.76 11.66
N ALA A 54 -3.37 -4.41 12.28
CA ALA A 54 -4.40 -3.51 11.72
C ALA A 54 -3.82 -2.12 11.41
N VAL A 55 -3.02 -1.58 12.32
CA VAL A 55 -2.36 -0.27 12.12
C VAL A 55 -1.34 -0.33 10.98
N ARG A 56 -0.51 -1.38 10.92
CA ARG A 56 0.50 -1.53 9.85
C ARG A 56 -0.15 -1.74 8.48
N SER A 57 -1.17 -2.60 8.42
CA SER A 57 -1.85 -2.95 7.18
C SER A 57 -2.91 -1.97 6.72
N GLY A 58 -3.43 -1.15 7.63
CA GLY A 58 -4.62 -0.33 7.37
C GLY A 58 -5.89 -1.16 7.19
N LYS A 59 -5.85 -2.49 7.43
CA LYS A 59 -7.04 -3.35 7.45
C LYS A 59 -7.82 -3.10 8.75
N HIS A 60 -9.14 -3.28 8.68
CA HIS A 60 -9.93 -3.33 9.90
C HIS A 60 -9.73 -4.66 10.62
N THR A 61 -9.96 -4.64 11.94
CA THR A 61 -9.86 -5.80 12.84
C THR A 61 -10.82 -6.93 12.48
N ASP A 62 -11.95 -6.65 11.82
CA ASP A 62 -12.88 -7.66 11.30
C ASP A 62 -12.33 -8.39 10.07
N GLU A 63 -11.63 -7.70 9.16
CA GLU A 63 -10.97 -8.32 8.01
C GLU A 63 -9.83 -9.25 8.43
N ILE A 64 -9.06 -8.86 9.46
CA ILE A 64 -8.00 -9.70 10.04
C ILE A 64 -8.60 -10.97 10.65
N PHE A 65 -9.80 -10.84 11.21
CA PHE A 65 -10.51 -11.96 11.80
C PHE A 65 -11.05 -12.93 10.74
N ASP A 66 -11.58 -12.43 9.63
CA ASP A 66 -11.98 -13.29 8.50
C ASP A 66 -10.79 -14.08 7.94
N ILE A 67 -9.59 -13.49 7.93
CA ILE A 67 -8.34 -14.19 7.57
C ILE A 67 -8.02 -15.26 8.62
N ALA A 68 -8.08 -14.92 9.91
CA ALA A 68 -7.80 -15.85 11.01
C ALA A 68 -8.69 -17.10 10.97
N LYS A 69 -9.99 -16.91 10.72
CA LYS A 69 -10.98 -18.00 10.63
C LYS A 69 -10.72 -18.98 9.50
N ASN A 70 -10.18 -18.49 8.40
CA ASN A 70 -9.93 -19.28 7.20
C ASN A 70 -8.49 -19.80 7.14
N ASN A 71 -7.70 -19.60 8.20
CA ASN A 71 -6.34 -20.11 8.28
C ASN A 71 -6.38 -21.64 8.44
N GLU A 72 -5.66 -22.34 7.54
CA GLU A 72 -5.58 -23.80 7.50
C GLU A 72 -4.97 -24.44 8.76
N ASN A 73 -4.14 -23.67 9.47
CA ASN A 73 -3.45 -24.09 10.69
C ASN A 73 -4.19 -23.68 11.97
N GLY A 74 -5.36 -23.04 11.83
CA GLY A 74 -6.19 -22.62 12.95
C GLY A 74 -5.90 -21.21 13.47
N VAL A 75 -6.82 -20.71 14.29
CA VAL A 75 -6.87 -19.32 14.75
C VAL A 75 -5.74 -18.97 15.72
N GLU A 76 -5.36 -19.90 16.62
CA GLU A 76 -4.28 -19.70 17.59
C GLU A 76 -2.93 -19.54 16.89
N GLN A 77 -2.61 -20.46 15.98
CA GLN A 77 -1.36 -20.41 15.22
C GLN A 77 -1.27 -19.14 14.36
N PHE A 78 -2.39 -18.69 13.77
CA PHE A 78 -2.43 -17.41 13.07
C PHE A 78 -2.08 -16.22 13.97
N PHE A 79 -2.58 -16.17 15.21
CA PHE A 79 -2.30 -15.06 16.13
C PHE A 79 -0.86 -15.08 16.69
N ASP A 80 -0.28 -16.26 16.90
CA ASP A 80 1.15 -16.41 17.23
C ASP A 80 2.05 -15.97 16.06
N GLU A 81 1.65 -16.29 14.82
CA GLU A 81 2.34 -15.83 13.62
C GLU A 81 2.29 -14.29 13.50
N LEU A 82 1.21 -13.62 13.89
CA LEU A 82 1.11 -12.15 13.85
C LEU A 82 2.12 -11.42 14.74
N GLU A 83 2.61 -12.05 15.81
CA GLU A 83 3.64 -11.49 16.70
C GLU A 83 4.99 -11.37 15.98
N ASN A 84 5.32 -12.39 15.18
CA ASN A 84 6.59 -12.54 14.48
C ASN A 84 6.52 -12.19 13.00
N THR A 85 5.34 -11.79 12.52
CA THR A 85 5.14 -11.28 11.16
C THR A 85 5.30 -9.76 11.20
N PRO A 86 6.51 -9.19 10.94
CA PRO A 86 6.54 -7.85 10.34
C PRO A 86 5.60 -7.92 9.14
N ALA A 87 4.82 -6.88 8.80
CA ALA A 87 3.97 -6.93 7.60
C ALA A 87 4.84 -7.40 6.42
N SER A 88 4.79 -8.69 6.11
CA SER A 88 5.93 -9.40 5.50
C SER A 88 5.79 -9.45 4.00
N ARG A 89 4.57 -9.17 3.54
CA ARG A 89 4.20 -8.96 2.16
C ARG A 89 3.81 -7.51 1.97
N HIS A 90 4.24 -6.93 0.86
CA HIS A 90 4.04 -5.52 0.56
C HIS A 90 2.54 -5.14 0.53
N TRP A 91 1.68 -6.12 0.28
CA TRP A 91 0.21 -6.00 0.21
C TRP A 91 -0.48 -5.96 1.56
N ASP A 92 0.22 -6.38 2.62
CA ASP A 92 -0.21 -6.24 4.01
C ASP A 92 0.18 -4.88 4.59
N LEU A 93 0.69 -3.95 3.78
CA LEU A 93 0.91 -2.57 4.16
C LEU A 93 -0.26 -1.71 3.69
N ASN A 94 -0.54 -0.63 4.44
CA ASN A 94 -1.48 0.37 3.93
C ASN A 94 -1.00 0.94 2.59
N PRO A 95 -1.90 1.47 1.73
CA PRO A 95 -1.57 1.82 0.36
C PRO A 95 -0.40 2.80 0.20
N PHE A 96 -0.21 3.73 1.16
CA PHE A 96 0.86 4.71 1.12
C PHE A 96 2.22 4.09 1.46
N GLN A 97 2.29 3.32 2.55
CA GLN A 97 3.52 2.62 2.94
C GLN A 97 3.91 1.58 1.90
N ARG A 98 2.93 0.84 1.37
CA ARG A 98 3.13 -0.11 0.27
C ARG A 98 3.77 0.56 -0.94
N GLY A 99 3.16 1.66 -1.42
CA GLY A 99 3.67 2.38 -2.59
C GLY A 99 5.13 2.77 -2.41
N LYS A 100 5.46 3.41 -1.28
CA LYS A 100 6.85 3.81 -0.96
C LYS A 100 7.82 2.63 -0.91
N LYS A 101 7.43 1.54 -0.25
CA LYS A 101 8.29 0.35 -0.12
C LYS A 101 8.55 -0.29 -1.47
N ILE A 102 7.50 -0.47 -2.29
CA ILE A 102 7.61 -1.04 -3.63
C ILE A 102 8.45 -0.15 -4.54
N GLU A 103 8.27 1.18 -4.51
CA GLU A 103 9.07 2.10 -5.31
C GLU A 103 10.57 2.00 -4.96
N ILE A 104 10.92 1.90 -3.67
CA ILE A 104 12.30 1.71 -3.21
C ILE A 104 12.84 0.36 -3.71
N ASP A 105 12.09 -0.72 -3.55
CA ASP A 105 12.53 -2.06 -3.94
C ASP A 105 12.64 -2.22 -5.47
N LEU A 106 11.88 -1.43 -6.22
CA LEU A 106 11.99 -1.30 -7.68
C LEU A 106 13.03 -0.24 -8.12
N ASN A 107 13.89 0.20 -7.20
CA ASN A 107 15.03 1.08 -7.44
C ASN A 107 14.62 2.47 -7.98
N LYS A 108 13.60 3.11 -7.38
CA LYS A 108 13.35 4.54 -7.60
C LYS A 108 14.65 5.33 -7.40
N ASN A 109 14.84 6.40 -8.18
CA ASN A 109 16.02 7.26 -8.07
C ASN A 109 15.71 8.75 -8.02
N LEU A 110 14.42 9.12 -8.05
CA LEU A 110 13.96 10.49 -7.91
C LEU A 110 13.51 10.76 -6.46
N PRO A 111 13.77 11.97 -5.93
CA PRO A 111 13.42 12.33 -4.56
C PRO A 111 11.89 12.45 -4.37
N ASP A 112 11.37 12.16 -3.18
CA ASP A 112 10.01 12.58 -2.84
C ASP A 112 9.96 14.11 -2.64
N PRO A 113 8.97 14.87 -3.16
CA PRO A 113 7.77 14.49 -3.92
C PRO A 113 7.87 14.71 -5.46
N TYR A 114 8.81 14.08 -6.17
CA TYR A 114 8.96 14.28 -7.61
C TYR A 114 7.66 13.92 -8.33
N LYS A 115 7.17 14.82 -9.19
CA LYS A 115 5.83 14.67 -9.77
C LYS A 115 5.82 13.54 -10.81
N THR A 116 4.80 12.69 -10.72
CA THR A 116 4.39 11.68 -11.70
C THR A 116 5.35 10.51 -11.92
N ILE A 117 6.65 10.78 -12.09
CA ILE A 117 7.67 9.77 -12.28
C ILE A 117 8.50 9.55 -11.02
N ASP A 118 8.92 8.31 -10.84
CA ASP A 118 9.62 7.81 -9.65
C ASP A 118 11.07 7.42 -10.00
N LYS A 119 11.32 7.12 -11.28
CA LYS A 119 12.63 6.76 -11.80
C LYS A 119 12.89 7.39 -13.16
N TYR A 120 14.14 7.78 -13.38
CA TYR A 120 14.65 8.18 -14.69
C TYR A 120 15.94 7.42 -15.01
N GLU A 121 15.98 6.73 -16.14
CA GLU A 121 17.17 6.00 -16.59
C GLU A 121 17.31 6.10 -18.12
N ASN A 122 18.45 6.59 -18.61
CA ASN A 122 18.81 6.59 -20.04
C ASN A 122 17.72 7.15 -20.98
N GLY A 123 17.07 8.25 -20.62
CA GLY A 123 16.00 8.85 -21.43
C GLY A 123 14.61 8.27 -21.21
N ILE A 124 14.45 7.30 -20.30
CA ILE A 124 13.17 6.68 -19.98
C ILE A 124 12.61 7.31 -18.71
N ALA A 125 11.45 7.95 -18.81
CA ALA A 125 10.69 8.46 -17.68
C ALA A 125 9.74 7.36 -17.16
N ILE A 126 9.93 6.92 -15.92
CA ILE A 126 9.25 5.75 -15.37
C ILE A 126 8.40 6.15 -14.17
N SER A 127 7.10 5.85 -14.26
CA SER A 127 6.20 5.90 -13.11
C SER A 127 6.08 4.49 -12.52
N ILE A 128 6.30 4.34 -11.23
CA ILE A 128 6.12 3.10 -10.49
C ILE A 128 4.81 3.21 -9.71
N LYS A 129 3.93 2.23 -9.85
CA LYS A 129 2.64 2.20 -9.15
C LYS A 129 2.38 0.82 -8.59
N SER A 130 1.80 0.77 -7.39
CA SER A 130 1.30 -0.48 -6.80
C SER A 130 -0.23 -0.52 -6.84
N LEU A 131 -0.81 -1.62 -7.32
CA LEU A 131 -2.25 -1.84 -7.32
C LEU A 131 -2.58 -3.24 -6.79
N ASP A 132 -3.37 -3.29 -5.72
CA ASP A 132 -3.79 -4.55 -5.11
C ASP A 132 -5.02 -5.08 -5.86
N VAL A 133 -4.86 -6.07 -6.73
CA VAL A 133 -5.97 -6.59 -7.54
C VAL A 133 -7.04 -7.30 -6.70
N ASP A 134 -6.76 -7.66 -5.45
CA ASP A 134 -7.71 -8.30 -4.55
C ASP A 134 -8.57 -7.28 -3.79
N ALA A 135 -8.15 -6.02 -3.71
CA ALA A 135 -8.89 -5.00 -2.98
C ALA A 135 -10.34 -4.87 -3.49
N LYS A 136 -11.30 -4.79 -2.55
CA LYS A 136 -12.76 -4.70 -2.82
C LYS A 136 -13.13 -3.69 -3.92
N THR A 137 -12.39 -2.57 -4.00
CA THR A 137 -12.60 -1.54 -5.01
C THR A 137 -12.30 -2.01 -6.44
N TYR A 138 -11.29 -2.86 -6.61
CA TYR A 138 -10.81 -3.33 -7.92
C TYR A 138 -11.41 -4.67 -8.35
N GLN A 139 -12.22 -5.28 -7.48
CA GLN A 139 -13.23 -6.27 -7.90
C GLN A 139 -14.30 -5.64 -8.80
N ASN A 140 -14.52 -4.32 -8.69
CA ASN A 140 -15.29 -3.58 -9.69
C ASN A 140 -14.42 -3.27 -10.92
N ILE A 141 -14.69 -3.97 -12.02
CA ILE A 141 -13.93 -3.88 -13.27
C ILE A 141 -13.84 -2.46 -13.83
N SER A 142 -14.92 -1.67 -13.76
CA SER A 142 -14.91 -0.28 -14.21
C SER A 142 -13.99 0.59 -13.35
N LYS A 143 -13.91 0.34 -12.04
CA LYS A 143 -12.99 1.05 -11.14
C LYS A 143 -11.54 0.67 -11.41
N LEU A 144 -11.24 -0.60 -11.67
CA LEU A 144 -9.90 -1.06 -12.09
C LEU A 144 -9.49 -0.36 -13.39
N LYS A 145 -10.32 -0.44 -14.43
CA LYS A 145 -10.06 0.20 -15.74
C LYS A 145 -9.80 1.69 -15.60
N ASN A 146 -10.67 2.41 -14.88
CA ASN A 146 -10.52 3.85 -14.70
C ASN A 146 -9.25 4.22 -13.93
N ARG A 147 -8.83 3.41 -12.95
CA ARG A 147 -7.60 3.63 -12.21
C ARG A 147 -6.37 3.48 -13.11
N LEU A 148 -6.29 2.39 -13.86
CA LEU A 148 -5.19 2.14 -14.80
C LEU A 148 -5.13 3.22 -15.88
N LYS A 149 -6.28 3.57 -16.47
CA LYS A 149 -6.38 4.66 -17.45
C LYS A 149 -5.82 5.97 -16.87
N LYS A 150 -6.18 6.31 -15.63
CA LYS A 150 -5.67 7.52 -14.97
C LYS A 150 -4.14 7.50 -14.84
N TYR A 151 -3.54 6.39 -14.42
CA TYR A 151 -2.08 6.30 -14.32
C TYR A 151 -1.39 6.47 -15.68
N ILE A 152 -1.97 5.89 -16.73
CA ILE A 152 -1.48 6.04 -18.10
C ILE A 152 -1.60 7.49 -18.58
N ASP A 153 -2.76 8.13 -18.38
CA ASP A 153 -2.99 9.52 -18.78
C ASP A 153 -2.05 10.48 -18.03
N ASP A 154 -1.92 10.31 -16.71
CA ASP A 154 -1.05 11.15 -15.88
C ASP A 154 0.41 11.08 -16.39
N LEU A 155 0.90 9.89 -16.75
CA LEU A 155 2.24 9.72 -17.32
C LEU A 155 2.32 10.23 -18.77
N HIS A 156 1.31 9.99 -19.60
CA HIS A 156 1.23 10.51 -20.96
C HIS A 156 1.32 12.04 -20.98
N ASP A 157 0.63 12.71 -20.07
CA ASP A 157 0.58 14.16 -19.97
C ASP A 157 1.86 14.76 -19.35
N PHE A 158 2.70 13.96 -18.68
CA PHE A 158 3.95 14.44 -18.09
C PHE A 158 4.91 15.00 -19.14
N GLN A 159 5.10 16.32 -19.15
CA GLN A 159 6.02 16.97 -20.09
C GLN A 159 7.41 17.20 -19.51
N GLY A 160 7.53 17.24 -18.18
CA GLY A 160 8.78 17.50 -17.50
C GLY A 160 8.55 18.08 -16.11
N TYR A 161 9.61 18.08 -15.29
CA TYR A 161 9.61 18.65 -13.96
C TYR A 161 11.04 18.99 -13.54
N SER A 162 11.18 19.92 -12.60
CA SER A 162 12.46 20.32 -12.03
C SER A 162 12.34 20.25 -10.51
N MET A 163 13.14 19.38 -9.89
CA MET A 163 13.19 19.26 -8.43
C MET A 163 14.43 18.51 -7.96
N GLY A 164 15.05 18.99 -6.88
CA GLY A 164 16.13 18.25 -6.19
C GLY A 164 17.34 17.95 -7.08
N GLY A 165 17.69 18.87 -7.99
CA GLY A 165 18.79 18.70 -8.94
C GLY A 165 18.46 17.84 -10.16
N TRP A 166 17.21 17.37 -10.29
CA TRP A 166 16.72 16.67 -11.47
C TRP A 166 15.87 17.59 -12.32
N ASP A 167 16.41 17.97 -13.48
CA ASP A 167 15.73 18.70 -14.52
C ASP A 167 15.42 17.72 -15.65
N ILE A 168 14.17 17.26 -15.78
CA ILE A 168 13.79 16.23 -16.77
C ILE A 168 12.67 16.76 -17.66
N GLY A 169 12.76 16.49 -18.96
CA GLY A 169 11.76 16.83 -19.96
C GLY A 169 11.83 18.29 -20.41
N ASN A 170 10.67 18.89 -20.63
CA ASN A 170 10.48 20.25 -21.13
C ASN A 170 10.78 21.31 -20.05
N VAL A 171 12.01 21.30 -19.55
CA VAL A 171 12.60 22.29 -18.65
C VAL A 171 13.93 22.75 -19.26
N SER A 172 14.35 23.98 -18.97
CA SER A 172 15.56 24.56 -19.58
C SER A 172 16.80 23.75 -19.20
N GLY A 173 17.50 23.17 -20.19
CA GLY A 173 18.65 22.28 -19.96
C GLY A 173 18.27 20.89 -19.44
N GLY A 174 16.99 20.52 -19.49
CA GLY A 174 16.48 19.26 -18.97
C GLY A 174 16.97 18.03 -19.73
N LEU A 175 17.11 16.94 -19.00
CA LEU A 175 17.37 15.61 -19.54
C LEU A 175 16.18 15.17 -20.41
N PRO A 176 16.41 14.70 -21.65
CA PRO A 176 15.33 14.41 -22.60
C PRO A 176 14.49 13.21 -22.17
N ILE A 177 13.21 13.20 -22.55
CA ILE A 177 12.31 12.04 -22.40
C ILE A 177 12.12 11.41 -23.78
N ASN A 178 12.78 10.27 -24.00
CA ASN A 178 12.72 9.51 -25.24
C ASN A 178 11.56 8.49 -25.24
N SER A 179 11.21 7.98 -24.06
CA SER A 179 10.09 7.07 -23.87
C SER A 179 9.54 7.15 -22.45
N LYS A 180 8.33 6.61 -22.27
CA LYS A 180 7.64 6.57 -20.99
C LYS A 180 7.22 5.15 -20.66
N ARG A 181 7.43 4.74 -19.41
CA ARG A 181 7.04 3.41 -18.91
C ARG A 181 6.28 3.52 -17.60
N LEU A 182 5.16 2.81 -17.50
CA LEU A 182 4.44 2.60 -16.27
C LEU A 182 4.77 1.19 -15.77
N ASP A 183 5.57 1.11 -14.71
CA ASP A 183 5.88 -0.14 -14.00
C ASP A 183 4.80 -0.37 -12.94
N LEU A 184 3.82 -1.24 -13.25
CA LEU A 184 2.69 -1.54 -12.38
C LEU A 184 2.95 -2.84 -11.60
N ALA A 185 3.24 -2.71 -10.31
CA ALA A 185 3.33 -3.82 -9.38
C ALA A 185 1.94 -4.28 -8.94
N ILE A 186 1.70 -5.60 -8.99
CA ILE A 186 0.47 -6.28 -8.54
C ILE A 186 0.83 -7.57 -7.77
N PRO A 187 0.01 -8.03 -6.81
CA PRO A 187 0.34 -9.19 -5.95
C PRO A 187 0.40 -10.51 -6.73
N HIS A 188 -0.44 -10.64 -7.74
CA HIS A 188 -0.54 -11.78 -8.65
C HIS A 188 -1.30 -11.33 -9.90
N THR A 189 -1.51 -12.23 -10.87
CA THR A 189 -2.11 -11.91 -12.18
C THR A 189 -3.56 -11.42 -12.13
N GLY A 190 -4.26 -11.61 -11.02
CA GLY A 190 -5.71 -11.38 -10.90
C GLY A 190 -6.58 -12.43 -11.60
N THR A 191 -7.89 -12.18 -11.65
CA THR A 191 -8.90 -13.02 -12.30
C THR A 191 -8.89 -12.86 -13.83
N PRO A 192 -9.47 -13.79 -14.61
CA PRO A 192 -9.54 -13.67 -16.08
C PRO A 192 -10.14 -12.35 -16.58
N THR A 193 -11.17 -11.85 -15.90
CA THR A 193 -11.81 -10.57 -16.23
C THR A 193 -10.89 -9.38 -15.96
N GLN A 194 -10.12 -9.41 -14.87
CA GLN A 194 -9.12 -8.38 -14.58
C GLN A 194 -7.96 -8.43 -15.59
N VAL A 195 -7.51 -9.63 -15.98
CA VAL A 195 -6.48 -9.82 -17.03
C VAL A 195 -6.93 -9.23 -18.36
N ALA A 196 -8.18 -9.46 -18.77
CA ALA A 196 -8.73 -8.86 -20.00
C ALA A 196 -8.66 -7.33 -19.96
N VAL A 197 -9.02 -6.71 -18.83
CA VAL A 197 -8.95 -5.26 -18.64
C VAL A 197 -7.51 -4.75 -18.64
N ILE A 198 -6.58 -5.49 -18.04
CA ILE A 198 -5.15 -5.15 -18.07
C ILE A 198 -4.63 -5.18 -19.51
N ASN A 199 -5.00 -6.19 -20.30
CA ASN A 199 -4.62 -6.27 -21.72
C ASN A 199 -5.20 -5.13 -22.56
N ASP A 200 -6.45 -4.75 -22.32
CA ASP A 200 -7.04 -3.55 -22.93
C ASP A 200 -6.23 -2.29 -22.58
N MET A 201 -5.76 -2.18 -21.33
CA MET A 201 -4.97 -1.04 -20.86
C MET A 201 -3.53 -1.05 -21.36
N ILE A 202 -2.93 -2.21 -21.63
CA ILE A 202 -1.65 -2.31 -22.34
C ILE A 202 -1.80 -1.74 -23.75
N THR A 203 -2.87 -2.11 -24.46
CA THR A 203 -3.18 -1.58 -25.80
C THR A 203 -3.43 -0.07 -25.75
N TYR A 204 -4.20 0.40 -24.76
CA TYR A 204 -4.45 1.83 -24.55
C TYR A 204 -3.17 2.62 -24.25
N ALA A 205 -2.30 2.10 -23.37
CA ALA A 205 -1.03 2.72 -23.04
C ALA A 205 -0.14 2.86 -24.29
N ALA A 206 -0.05 1.80 -25.10
CA ALA A 206 0.69 1.83 -26.36
C ALA A 206 0.16 2.93 -27.30
N SER A 207 -1.17 3.08 -27.43
CA SER A 207 -1.78 4.18 -28.22
C SER A 207 -1.45 5.59 -27.69
N LYS A 208 -1.01 5.68 -26.43
CA LYS A 208 -0.60 6.90 -25.74
C LYS A 208 0.93 7.07 -25.68
N ASN A 209 1.69 6.23 -26.39
CA ASN A 209 3.16 6.20 -26.34
C ASN A 209 3.69 5.96 -24.91
N VAL A 210 2.96 5.17 -24.12
CA VAL A 210 3.35 4.70 -22.79
C VAL A 210 3.48 3.18 -22.84
N ASN A 211 4.61 2.65 -22.38
CA ASN A 211 4.77 1.21 -22.20
C ASN A 211 4.22 0.83 -20.81
N LEU A 212 3.14 0.05 -20.75
CA LEU A 212 2.65 -0.53 -19.49
C LEU A 212 3.33 -1.88 -19.26
N ASN A 213 4.16 -1.94 -18.23
CA ASN A 213 4.86 -3.13 -17.80
C ASN A 213 4.24 -3.67 -16.50
N ILE A 214 3.87 -4.95 -16.49
CA ILE A 214 3.26 -5.60 -15.34
C ILE A 214 4.34 -6.35 -14.55
N ILE A 215 4.44 -6.07 -13.26
CA ILE A 215 5.40 -6.70 -12.35
C ILE A 215 4.59 -7.48 -11.31
N ILE A 216 4.72 -8.81 -11.33
CA ILE A 216 4.23 -9.61 -10.21
C ILE A 216 5.19 -9.39 -9.04
N PHE A 217 4.67 -8.82 -7.97
CA PHE A 217 5.41 -8.44 -6.79
C PHE A 217 4.67 -9.03 -5.59
N PRO A 218 5.06 -10.19 -5.05
CA PRO A 218 4.30 -10.90 -4.00
C PRO A 218 4.37 -10.25 -2.61
#